data_AF-A0AAV5RGI8-F1
#
_entry.id   AF-A0AAV5RGI8-F1
#
_cell.length_a   1.000
_cell.length_b   1.000
_cell.length_c   1.000
_cell.angle_alpha   90.00
_cell.angle_beta   90.00
_cell.angle_gamma   90.00
#
_symmetry.space_group_name_H-M   'P 1'
#
loop_
_entity.id
_entity.type
_entity.pdbx_description
1 polymer ?
#
loop_
_entity_poly.entity_id
_entity_poly.type
_entity_poly.pdbx_seq_one_letter_code
_entity_poly.pdbx_strand_id
1 'polypeptide(L)'
;MSTTLKQLPEGYKIRPMEPTDYSVLKILEVLTTVGSISEEQFSLQVEEWKLNDRIYNPLVVTNNNDDVVACGMLFVEFKLIHELGKVGHIEDIAVRSDQQGLQLGKHLILALTEIARSKGCYKVILDCDEKNVGFYQKCGYSVAGVEMSIRFDK
;
A
#
# COMPACT_ATOMS: atom_id res chain seq x y z
N MET A 1 -0.52 -10.74 -19.53
CA MET A 1 -1.97 -10.70 -19.81
C MET A 1 -2.48 -9.38 -19.27
N SER A 2 -3.11 -8.56 -20.11
CA SER A 2 -3.69 -7.28 -19.70
C SER A 2 -4.96 -7.54 -18.90
N THR A 3 -4.84 -7.64 -17.59
CA THR A 3 -5.99 -7.55 -16.69
C THR A 3 -6.37 -6.07 -16.67
N THR A 4 -7.35 -5.69 -17.49
CA THR A 4 -7.96 -4.35 -17.40
C THR A 4 -8.30 -4.11 -15.93
N LEU A 5 -7.65 -3.13 -15.30
CA LEU A 5 -8.04 -2.64 -13.99
C LEU A 5 -9.54 -2.36 -14.08
N LYS A 6 -10.37 -3.17 -13.42
CA LYS A 6 -11.77 -2.80 -13.24
C LYS A 6 -11.75 -1.43 -12.56
N GLN A 7 -12.60 -0.53 -13.05
CA GLN A 7 -12.76 0.75 -12.39
C GLN A 7 -13.20 0.49 -10.95
N LEU A 8 -12.72 1.33 -10.03
CA LEU A 8 -13.22 1.36 -8.66
C LEU A 8 -14.75 1.41 -8.67
N PRO A 9 -15.42 0.90 -7.62
CA PRO A 9 -16.85 1.11 -7.45
C PRO A 9 -17.19 2.60 -7.59
N GLU A 10 -18.36 2.91 -8.15
CA GLU A 10 -18.79 4.29 -8.36
C GLU A 10 -18.69 5.09 -7.05
N GLY A 11 -18.11 6.29 -7.15
CA GLY A 11 -17.91 7.17 -6.01
C GLY A 11 -16.62 6.97 -5.22
N TYR A 12 -15.84 5.94 -5.52
CA TYR A 12 -14.52 5.75 -4.93
C TYR A 12 -13.42 6.30 -5.84
N LYS A 13 -12.39 6.87 -5.23
CA LYS A 13 -11.20 7.38 -5.93
C LYS A 13 -9.94 6.80 -5.29
N ILE A 14 -8.93 6.50 -6.10
CA ILE A 14 -7.56 6.23 -5.63
C ILE A 14 -6.72 7.45 -5.98
N ARG A 15 -5.95 7.93 -5.01
CA ARG A 15 -5.02 9.05 -5.17
C ARG A 15 -3.81 8.92 -4.25
N PRO A 16 -2.72 9.66 -4.49
CA PRO A 16 -1.65 9.81 -3.52
C PRO A 16 -2.16 10.30 -2.16
N MET A 17 -1.47 9.87 -1.10
CA MET A 17 -1.71 10.37 0.24
C MET A 17 -1.27 11.83 0.37
N GLU A 18 -2.07 12.63 1.05
CA GLU A 18 -1.85 14.04 1.31
C GLU A 18 -1.60 14.30 2.81
N PRO A 19 -0.88 15.38 3.18
CA PRO A 19 -0.61 15.70 4.60
C PRO A 19 -1.87 15.93 5.44
N THR A 20 -3.01 16.18 4.79
CA THR A 20 -4.32 16.34 5.43
C THR A 20 -5.05 15.01 5.66
N ASP A 21 -4.54 13.87 5.17
CA ASP A 21 -5.15 12.55 5.31
C ASP A 21 -4.90 11.89 6.68
N TYR A 22 -4.84 12.68 7.75
CA TYR A 22 -4.51 12.22 9.10
C TYR A 22 -5.41 11.07 9.60
N SER A 23 -6.64 10.99 9.11
CA SER A 23 -7.59 9.90 9.41
C SER A 23 -7.08 8.51 9.02
N VAL A 24 -6.07 8.40 8.15
CA VAL A 24 -5.39 7.15 7.79
C VAL A 24 -4.87 6.40 9.02
N LEU A 25 -4.40 7.11 10.05
CA LEU A 25 -3.91 6.47 11.28
C LEU A 25 -4.97 5.57 11.91
N LYS A 26 -6.24 5.98 11.87
CA LYS A 26 -7.35 5.17 12.41
C LYS A 26 -7.59 3.91 11.58
N ILE A 27 -7.31 3.95 10.29
CA ILE A 27 -7.46 2.81 9.37
C ILE A 27 -6.35 1.81 9.63
N LEU A 28 -5.11 2.27 9.84
CA LEU A 28 -3.96 1.41 10.13
C LEU A 28 -4.10 0.62 11.44
N GLU A 29 -4.94 1.07 12.39
CA GLU A 29 -5.26 0.32 13.61
C GLU A 29 -5.93 -1.04 13.34
N VAL A 30 -6.57 -1.24 12.17
CA VAL A 30 -7.12 -2.56 11.80
C VAL A 30 -6.01 -3.55 11.40
N LEU A 31 -4.83 -3.05 11.09
CA LEU A 31 -3.67 -3.82 10.67
C LEU A 31 -2.73 -4.11 11.85
N THR A 32 -2.37 -3.09 12.63
CA THR A 32 -1.39 -3.22 13.73
C THR A 32 -1.45 -2.04 14.71
N THR A 33 -0.59 -2.04 15.72
CA THR A 33 -0.42 -0.93 16.66
C THR A 33 0.22 0.29 15.98
N VAL A 34 -0.51 1.41 15.94
CA VAL A 34 0.00 2.70 15.42
C VAL A 34 0.69 3.52 16.51
N GLY A 35 0.03 3.74 17.65
CA GLY A 35 0.52 4.60 18.73
C GLY A 35 -0.02 6.03 18.65
N SER A 36 0.65 6.96 19.33
CA SER A 36 0.24 8.37 19.39
C SER A 36 1.11 9.23 18.48
N ILE A 37 0.54 9.69 17.37
CA ILE A 37 1.18 10.56 16.37
C ILE A 37 0.34 11.82 16.28
N SER A 38 0.94 13.01 16.32
CA SER A 38 0.21 14.28 16.11
C SER A 38 -0.06 14.55 14.63
N GLU A 39 -1.02 15.42 14.31
CA GLU A 39 -1.27 15.88 12.93
C GLU A 39 -0.01 16.49 12.28
N GLU A 40 0.77 17.24 13.05
CA GLU A 40 2.03 17.82 12.59
C GLU A 40 3.07 16.73 12.24
N GLN A 41 3.24 15.72 13.11
CA GLN A 41 4.16 14.61 12.85
C GLN A 41 3.74 13.80 11.60
N PHE A 42 2.45 13.52 11.46
CA PHE A 42 1.90 12.86 10.29
C PHE A 42 2.17 13.68 9.02
N SER A 43 1.84 14.97 9.05
CA SER A 43 2.02 15.89 7.92
C SER A 43 3.48 15.94 7.47
N LEU A 44 4.42 16.11 8.41
CA LEU A 44 5.86 16.10 8.13
C LEU A 44 6.33 14.77 7.52
N GLN A 45 5.81 13.64 8.00
CA GLN A 45 6.16 12.33 7.48
C GLN A 45 5.67 12.13 6.04
N VAL A 46 4.45 12.58 5.73
CA VAL A 46 3.89 12.50 4.36
C VAL A 46 4.62 13.43 3.40
N GLU A 47 5.00 14.64 3.83
CA GLU A 47 5.83 15.54 3.03
C GLU A 47 7.22 14.94 2.72
N GLU A 48 7.85 14.30 3.70
CA GLU A 48 9.13 13.59 3.48
C GLU A 48 8.99 12.48 2.44
N TRP A 49 7.89 11.70 2.48
CA TRP A 49 7.63 10.68 1.46
C TRP A 49 7.42 11.29 0.07
N LYS A 50 6.73 12.43 -0.04
CA LYS A 50 6.52 13.14 -1.31
C LYS A 50 7.82 13.66 -1.90
N LEU A 51 8.73 14.20 -1.08
CA LEU A 51 10.06 14.63 -1.54
C LEU A 51 10.90 13.46 -2.07
N ASN A 52 10.59 12.24 -1.62
CA ASN A 52 11.27 11.01 -1.99
C ASN A 52 10.36 10.06 -2.80
N ASP A 53 9.56 10.60 -3.73
CA ASP A 53 8.56 9.85 -4.52
C ASP A 53 9.15 8.68 -5.36
N ARG A 54 10.45 8.74 -5.65
CA ARG A 54 11.21 7.66 -6.28
C ARG A 54 11.26 6.40 -5.43
N ILE A 55 11.12 6.55 -4.11
CA ILE A 55 11.18 5.50 -3.10
C ILE A 55 9.79 5.25 -2.53
N TYR A 56 9.11 6.29 -2.01
CA TYR A 56 7.84 6.15 -1.31
C TYR A 56 6.66 6.56 -2.19
N ASN A 57 5.65 5.70 -2.27
CA ASN A 57 4.47 5.90 -3.11
C ASN A 57 3.21 5.52 -2.33
N PRO A 58 2.82 6.32 -1.32
CA PRO A 58 1.62 6.08 -0.53
C PRO A 58 0.37 6.39 -1.34
N LEU A 59 -0.60 5.48 -1.31
CA LEU A 59 -1.92 5.67 -1.90
C LEU A 59 -3.01 5.56 -0.85
N VAL A 60 -4.08 6.33 -1.07
CA VAL A 60 -5.33 6.22 -0.33
C VAL A 60 -6.49 5.97 -1.28
N VAL A 61 -7.52 5.31 -0.76
CA VAL A 61 -8.85 5.25 -1.38
C VAL A 61 -9.77 6.20 -0.62
N THR A 62 -10.50 7.07 -1.31
CA THR A 62 -11.58 7.88 -0.74
C THR A 62 -12.96 7.43 -1.23
N ASN A 63 -14.00 7.68 -0.43
CA ASN A 63 -15.41 7.46 -0.81
C ASN A 63 -16.07 8.76 -1.35
N ASN A 64 -17.39 8.75 -1.54
CA ASN A 64 -18.17 9.90 -2.03
C ASN A 64 -18.15 11.15 -1.13
N ASN A 65 -17.84 10.98 0.15
CA ASN A 65 -17.71 12.07 1.11
C ASN A 65 -16.27 12.59 1.20
N ASP A 66 -15.39 12.10 0.31
CA ASP A 66 -13.94 12.27 0.35
C ASP A 66 -13.28 11.75 1.66
N ASP A 67 -13.97 10.89 2.42
CA ASP A 67 -13.38 10.20 3.57
C ASP A 67 -12.35 9.18 3.07
N VAL A 68 -11.19 9.13 3.72
CA VAL A 68 -10.22 8.06 3.48
C VAL A 68 -10.75 6.75 4.08
N VAL A 69 -10.75 5.69 3.27
CA VAL A 69 -11.34 4.38 3.61
C VAL A 69 -10.39 3.19 3.43
N ALA A 70 -9.27 3.39 2.73
CA ALA A 70 -8.19 2.42 2.64
C ALA A 70 -6.86 3.13 2.38
N CYS A 71 -5.75 2.50 2.76
CA CYS A 71 -4.41 2.99 2.52
C CYS A 71 -3.45 1.85 2.19
N GLY A 72 -2.36 2.19 1.51
CA GLY A 72 -1.26 1.28 1.20
C GLY A 72 -0.04 2.04 0.71
N MET A 73 1.11 1.39 0.80
CA MET A 73 2.39 1.95 0.40
C MET A 73 3.07 1.05 -0.63
N LEU A 74 3.70 1.66 -1.63
CA LEU A 74 4.75 1.01 -2.40
C LEU A 74 6.08 1.67 -2.02
N PHE A 75 6.99 0.87 -1.47
CA PHE A 75 8.39 1.20 -1.26
C PHE A 75 9.24 0.62 -2.40
N VAL A 76 10.05 1.46 -3.05
CA VAL A 76 10.92 1.04 -4.16
C VAL A 76 12.36 0.95 -3.70
N GLU A 77 12.88 -0.28 -3.67
CA GLU A 77 14.25 -0.58 -3.32
C GLU A 77 15.14 -0.64 -4.56
N PHE A 78 16.26 0.09 -4.54
CA PHE A 78 17.28 0.07 -5.58
C PHE A 78 18.34 -1.00 -5.26
N LYS A 79 18.69 -1.82 -6.23
CA LYS A 79 19.61 -2.96 -6.04
C LYS A 79 20.81 -2.86 -6.97
N LEU A 80 21.92 -3.50 -6.59
CA LEU A 80 23.05 -3.74 -7.51
C LEU A 80 22.77 -4.94 -8.42
N ILE A 81 22.12 -5.97 -7.88
CA ILE A 81 21.70 -7.16 -8.64
C ILE A 81 20.64 -6.81 -9.70
N HIS A 82 20.47 -7.71 -10.67
CA HIS A 82 19.60 -7.49 -11.83
C HIS A 82 19.95 -6.18 -12.58
N GLU A 83 21.26 -5.96 -12.81
CA GLU A 83 21.77 -4.84 -13.61
C GLU A 83 21.29 -3.47 -13.11
N LEU A 84 21.55 -3.17 -11.83
CA LEU A 84 21.04 -1.97 -11.16
C LEU A 84 19.50 -1.94 -11.06
N GLY A 85 18.89 -3.12 -10.88
CA GLY A 85 17.45 -3.30 -10.89
C GLY A 85 16.73 -2.70 -9.67
N LYS A 86 15.40 -2.69 -9.74
CA LYS A 86 14.52 -2.21 -8.66
C LYS A 86 13.51 -3.27 -8.22
N VAL A 87 13.18 -3.31 -6.94
CA VAL A 87 12.09 -4.14 -6.38
C VAL A 87 11.06 -3.24 -5.72
N GLY A 88 9.79 -3.48 -6.04
CA GLY A 88 8.69 -2.90 -5.30
C GLY A 88 8.34 -3.75 -4.09
N HIS A 89 8.14 -3.12 -2.94
CA HIS A 89 7.64 -3.73 -1.71
C HIS A 89 6.30 -3.08 -1.40
N ILE A 90 5.23 -3.88 -1.35
CA ILE A 90 3.92 -3.38 -0.94
C ILE A 90 3.78 -3.54 0.57
N GLU A 91 3.53 -2.43 1.25
CA GLU A 91 3.45 -2.32 2.70
C GLU A 91 2.13 -1.68 3.14
N ASP A 92 1.79 -1.87 4.43
CA ASP A 92 0.74 -1.14 5.15
C ASP A 92 -0.65 -1.13 4.47
N ILE A 93 -1.04 -2.26 3.90
CA ILE A 93 -2.35 -2.44 3.27
C ILE A 93 -3.43 -2.55 4.35
N ALA A 94 -4.29 -1.53 4.44
CA ALA A 94 -5.42 -1.51 5.36
C ALA A 94 -6.70 -1.00 4.69
N VAL A 95 -7.83 -1.62 5.01
CA VAL A 95 -9.17 -1.20 4.56
C VAL A 95 -10.06 -1.10 5.79
N ARG A 96 -10.74 0.03 5.95
CA ARG A 96 -11.67 0.29 7.06
C ARG A 96 -12.71 -0.82 7.13
N SER A 97 -13.02 -1.32 8.34
CA SER A 97 -13.78 -2.56 8.53
C SER A 97 -15.18 -2.53 7.90
N ASP A 98 -15.87 -1.39 7.92
CA ASP A 98 -17.18 -1.16 7.29
C ASP A 98 -17.12 -1.02 5.76
N GLN A 99 -15.91 -1.01 5.18
CA GLN A 99 -15.64 -0.86 3.75
C GLN A 99 -15.00 -2.13 3.14
N GLN A 100 -14.85 -3.19 3.95
CA GLN A 100 -14.34 -4.47 3.50
C GLN A 100 -15.37 -5.22 2.63
N GLY A 101 -14.90 -6.16 1.80
CA GLY A 101 -15.76 -6.87 0.84
C GLY A 101 -16.07 -6.10 -0.45
N LEU A 102 -15.82 -4.79 -0.50
CA LEU A 102 -16.02 -3.93 -1.67
C LEU A 102 -14.87 -3.97 -2.69
N GLN A 103 -13.94 -4.92 -2.54
CA GLN A 103 -12.76 -5.09 -3.40
C GLN A 103 -11.78 -3.90 -3.40
N LEU A 104 -11.88 -2.95 -2.47
CA LEU A 104 -11.00 -1.77 -2.40
C LEU A 104 -9.53 -2.18 -2.23
N GLY A 105 -9.25 -3.12 -1.33
CA GLY A 105 -7.90 -3.66 -1.15
C GLY A 105 -7.32 -4.25 -2.44
N LYS A 106 -8.14 -4.93 -3.26
CA LYS A 106 -7.68 -5.46 -4.55
C LYS A 106 -7.29 -4.33 -5.52
N HIS A 107 -8.10 -3.28 -5.62
CA HIS A 107 -7.78 -2.14 -6.48
C HIS A 107 -6.50 -1.43 -6.03
N LEU A 108 -6.31 -1.30 -4.72
CA LEU A 108 -5.11 -0.73 -4.13
C LEU A 108 -3.86 -1.56 -4.48
N ILE A 109 -3.89 -2.88 -4.29
CA ILE A 109 -2.78 -3.77 -4.70
C ILE A 109 -2.45 -3.61 -6.18
N LEU A 110 -3.45 -3.63 -7.05
CA LEU A 110 -3.23 -3.52 -8.49
C LEU A 110 -2.68 -2.14 -8.89
N ALA A 111 -3.13 -1.07 -8.25
CA ALA A 111 -2.60 0.28 -8.47
C ALA A 111 -1.13 0.40 -8.05
N LEU A 112 -0.78 -0.10 -6.85
CA LEU A 112 0.62 -0.11 -6.37
C LEU A 112 1.52 -0.98 -7.27
N THR A 113 1.01 -2.14 -7.71
CA THR A 113 1.72 -3.02 -8.66
C THR A 113 2.01 -2.29 -9.98
N GLU A 114 1.04 -1.54 -10.48
CA GLU A 114 1.18 -0.77 -11.72
C GLU A 114 2.17 0.39 -11.58
N ILE A 115 2.21 1.06 -10.42
CA ILE A 115 3.25 2.06 -10.11
C ILE A 115 4.64 1.42 -10.09
N ALA A 116 4.79 0.25 -9.46
CA ALA A 116 6.07 -0.45 -9.43
C ALA A 116 6.54 -0.83 -10.84
N ARG A 117 5.62 -1.33 -11.68
CA ARG A 117 5.87 -1.66 -13.08
C ARG A 117 6.27 -0.43 -13.89
N SER A 118 5.56 0.68 -13.75
CA SER A 118 5.86 1.93 -14.47
C SER A 118 7.20 2.54 -14.05
N LYS A 119 7.57 2.36 -12.77
CA LYS A 119 8.91 2.69 -12.25
C LYS A 119 9.98 1.69 -12.66
N GLY A 120 9.68 0.64 -13.43
CA GLY A 120 10.67 -0.32 -13.92
C GLY A 120 11.20 -1.26 -12.85
N CYS A 121 10.39 -1.60 -11.84
CA CYS A 121 10.71 -2.69 -10.92
C CYS A 121 10.62 -4.03 -11.67
N TYR A 122 11.60 -4.92 -11.48
CA TYR A 122 11.60 -6.23 -12.13
C TYR A 122 10.68 -7.23 -11.41
N LYS A 123 10.32 -6.96 -10.15
CA LYS A 123 9.30 -7.68 -9.38
C LYS A 123 8.69 -6.78 -8.30
N VAL A 124 7.53 -7.22 -7.80
CA VAL A 124 6.87 -6.67 -6.61
C VAL A 124 6.68 -7.79 -5.61
N ILE A 125 7.00 -7.55 -4.34
CA ILE A 125 6.82 -8.49 -3.25
C ILE A 125 6.05 -7.85 -2.10
N LEU A 126 5.51 -8.71 -1.25
CA LEU A 126 4.84 -8.38 0.01
C LEU A 126 4.82 -9.64 0.86
N ASP A 127 4.71 -9.45 2.16
CA ASP A 127 4.53 -10.52 3.12
C ASP A 127 3.09 -10.51 3.67
N CYS A 128 2.54 -11.68 4.01
CA CYS A 128 1.20 -11.78 4.56
C CYS A 128 0.97 -13.05 5.39
N ASP A 129 0.03 -12.96 6.34
CA ASP A 129 -0.50 -14.13 7.05
C ASP A 129 -1.08 -15.17 6.06
N GLU A 130 -0.97 -16.45 6.39
CA GLU A 130 -1.50 -17.56 5.59
C GLU A 130 -2.98 -17.39 5.21
N LYS A 131 -3.80 -16.88 6.14
CA LYS A 131 -5.24 -16.61 5.91
C LYS A 131 -5.50 -15.61 4.77
N ASN A 132 -4.52 -14.76 4.44
CA ASN A 132 -4.63 -13.72 3.42
C ASN A 132 -4.02 -14.14 2.07
N VAL A 133 -3.32 -15.27 1.98
CA VAL A 133 -2.69 -15.75 0.73
C VAL A 133 -3.69 -15.83 -0.42
N GLY A 134 -4.90 -16.35 -0.17
CA GLY A 134 -5.96 -16.44 -1.18
C GLY A 134 -6.44 -15.08 -1.70
N PHE A 135 -6.33 -14.00 -0.91
CA PHE A 135 -6.61 -12.65 -1.37
C PHE A 135 -5.53 -12.15 -2.35
N TYR A 136 -4.25 -12.33 -2.02
CA TYR A 136 -3.15 -11.90 -2.89
C TYR A 136 -3.05 -12.73 -4.17
N GLN A 137 -3.39 -14.02 -4.14
CA GLN A 137 -3.53 -14.84 -5.35
C GLN A 137 -4.60 -14.28 -6.30
N LYS A 138 -5.74 -13.79 -5.78
CA LYS A 138 -6.77 -13.10 -6.60
C LYS A 138 -6.31 -11.75 -7.16
N CYS A 139 -5.19 -11.22 -6.67
CA CYS A 139 -4.52 -10.03 -7.18
C CYS A 139 -3.41 -10.36 -8.19
N GLY A 140 -3.13 -11.65 -8.46
CA GLY A 140 -2.12 -12.10 -9.42
C GLY A 140 -0.76 -12.44 -8.79
N TYR A 141 -0.67 -12.46 -7.47
CA TYR A 141 0.56 -12.85 -6.75
C TYR A 141 0.65 -14.37 -6.57
N SER A 142 1.84 -14.85 -6.28
CA SER A 142 2.11 -16.25 -5.94
C SER A 142 3.07 -16.32 -4.75
N VAL A 143 3.04 -17.44 -4.02
CA VAL A 143 3.95 -17.67 -2.90
C VAL A 143 5.38 -17.74 -3.43
N ALA A 144 6.28 -16.91 -2.88
CA ALA A 144 7.64 -16.75 -3.39
C ALA A 144 8.73 -17.00 -2.32
N GLY A 145 8.36 -17.18 -1.05
CA GLY A 145 9.29 -17.35 0.06
C GLY A 145 8.59 -17.43 1.41
N VAL A 146 9.39 -17.39 2.47
CA VAL A 146 8.94 -17.32 3.87
C VAL A 146 9.47 -16.03 4.47
N GLU A 147 8.61 -15.26 5.12
CA GLU A 147 9.00 -14.09 5.89
C GLU A 147 9.70 -14.53 7.19
N MET A 148 10.85 -13.91 7.50
CA MET A 148 11.57 -14.14 8.75
C MET A 148 11.67 -12.82 9.50
N SER A 149 11.28 -12.81 10.78
CA SER A 149 11.28 -11.58 11.60
C SER A 149 12.14 -11.72 12.85
N ILE A 150 12.91 -10.68 13.19
CA ILE A 150 13.45 -10.44 14.52
C ILE A 150 12.83 -9.15 15.05
N ARG A 151 12.36 -9.17 16.30
CA ARG A 151 11.81 -7.99 16.97
C ARG A 151 12.81 -7.53 18.02
N PHE A 152 13.14 -6.24 17.97
CA PHE A 152 13.89 -5.57 19.03
C PHE A 152 12.87 -4.96 20.00
N ASP A 153 13.07 -5.14 21.31
CA ASP A 153 12.18 -4.58 22.32
C ASP A 153 12.05 -3.05 22.13
N LYS A 154 10.83 -2.54 22.25
CA LYS A 154 10.51 -1.11 22.15
C LYS A 154 10.89 -0.37 23.44
#